data_AF-A0A7X5DEB8-F1
#
_entry.id   AF-A0A7X5DEB8-F1
#
_cell.length_a   1.000
_cell.length_b   1.000
_cell.length_c   1.000
_cell.angle_alpha   90.00
_cell.angle_beta   90.00
_cell.angle_gamma   90.00
#
_symmetry.space_group_name_H-M   'P 1'
#
loop_
_entity.id
_entity.type
_entity.pdbx_description
1 polymer ?
#
loop_
_entity_poly.entity_id
_entity_poly.type
_entity_poly.pdbx_seq_one_letter_code
_entity_poly.pdbx_strand_id
1 'polypeptide(L)'
;MAKTIKFNLICDNNPIRTIDDLQNNFSIEDVLAYYNNQLLHRWLEVRDYKEELEKVRAITVDKPVEVVKELIKIFGVISDDKKIEEGVYILEYLEERKELCSIYEKENYKTKNIIEDYETGYRQLVDEILKNPQDAAIIKANISEIVSNYAWILKLNHRNLFYVLKSKSSLAIMCLLMNEHSRKYYLPVETKNEDGTVTYDTESNKDKAAMFQSICSMIKTSYFKTELGENLVTFAGVTDGYWKDLEPKGKNYMIINMGSGDFVRSAGLSGGDLSSTDIENKFVIVDGIDYKSNSSSRQLLYMEV
;
A
#
# COMPACT_ATOMS: atom_id res chain seq x y z
N MET A 1 15.29 58.61 -26.49
CA MET A 1 15.43 57.42 -27.36
C MET A 1 16.60 56.60 -26.84
N ALA A 2 16.35 55.42 -26.28
CA ALA A 2 17.41 54.56 -25.77
C ALA A 2 18.25 54.04 -26.95
N LYS A 3 19.59 54.06 -26.83
CA LYS A 3 20.48 53.47 -27.83
C LYS A 3 20.23 51.97 -27.86
N THR A 4 19.74 51.44 -28.98
CA THR A 4 19.59 49.99 -29.17
C THR A 4 20.96 49.34 -29.14
N ILE A 5 21.23 48.51 -28.14
CA ILE A 5 22.55 47.88 -27.95
C ILE A 5 22.63 46.64 -28.87
N LYS A 6 23.63 46.62 -29.75
CA LYS A 6 23.94 45.45 -30.58
C LYS A 6 24.48 44.33 -29.69
N PHE A 7 23.94 43.13 -29.85
CA PHE A 7 24.42 41.91 -29.19
C PHE A 7 24.65 40.80 -30.22
N ASN A 8 25.23 39.68 -29.78
CA ASN A 8 25.52 38.51 -30.61
C ASN A 8 24.63 37.36 -30.17
N LEU A 9 24.18 36.53 -31.12
CA LEU A 9 23.66 35.20 -30.80
C LEU A 9 24.85 34.26 -30.58
N ILE A 10 24.59 33.09 -30.00
CA ILE A 10 25.57 32.01 -29.88
C ILE A 10 24.93 30.77 -30.50
N CYS A 11 25.57 30.20 -31.52
CA CYS A 11 25.14 28.93 -32.11
C CYS A 11 26.29 27.94 -32.04
N ASP A 12 26.09 26.76 -31.46
CA ASP A 12 27.14 25.74 -31.24
C ASP A 12 28.44 26.32 -30.63
N ASN A 13 28.29 27.16 -29.59
CA ASN A 13 29.38 27.91 -28.93
C ASN A 13 30.11 28.97 -29.79
N ASN A 14 29.66 29.24 -31.02
CA ASN A 14 30.22 30.26 -31.88
C ASN A 14 29.41 31.58 -31.82
N PRO A 15 30.05 32.74 -31.65
CA PRO A 15 29.36 34.02 -31.60
C PRO A 15 28.93 34.49 -32.99
N ILE A 16 27.64 34.75 -33.14
CA ILE A 16 27.02 35.17 -34.40
C ILE A 16 26.85 36.69 -34.42
N ARG A 17 27.65 37.35 -35.26
CA ARG A 17 27.64 38.81 -35.41
C ARG A 17 27.02 39.23 -36.74
N THR A 18 27.10 38.41 -37.77
CA THR A 18 26.53 38.69 -39.10
C THR A 18 25.65 37.54 -39.57
N ILE A 19 24.92 37.75 -40.66
CA ILE A 19 24.19 36.68 -41.35
C ILE A 19 25.19 35.63 -41.88
N ASP A 20 26.37 36.04 -42.37
CA ASP A 20 27.41 35.09 -42.80
C ASP A 20 27.87 34.20 -41.63
N ASP A 21 28.02 34.77 -40.43
CA ASP A 21 28.36 33.96 -39.25
C ASP A 21 27.25 32.95 -38.95
N LEU A 22 25.97 33.35 -39.10
CA LEU A 22 24.81 32.50 -38.87
C LEU A 22 24.74 31.35 -39.88
N GLN A 23 25.02 31.64 -41.16
CA GLN A 23 25.07 30.64 -42.23
C GLN A 23 26.13 29.57 -41.98
N ASN A 24 27.32 29.98 -41.53
CA ASN A 24 28.45 29.07 -41.33
C ASN A 24 28.34 28.24 -40.04
N ASN A 25 27.56 28.69 -39.07
CA ASN A 25 27.43 28.07 -37.74
C ASN A 25 25.95 27.77 -37.40
N PHE A 26 25.14 27.44 -38.40
CA PHE A 26 23.70 27.26 -38.21
C PHE A 26 23.42 26.00 -37.38
N SER A 27 22.88 26.19 -36.18
CA SER A 27 22.39 25.11 -35.31
C SER A 27 20.86 25.14 -35.30
N ILE A 28 20.24 24.02 -35.73
CA ILE A 28 18.78 23.89 -35.77
C ILE A 28 18.17 24.13 -34.39
N GLU A 29 18.79 23.59 -33.35
CA GLU A 29 18.35 23.71 -31.96
C GLU A 29 18.36 25.17 -31.48
N ASP A 30 19.52 25.83 -31.61
CA ASP A 30 19.70 27.20 -31.12
C ASP A 30 18.84 28.20 -31.90
N VAL A 31 18.80 28.09 -33.23
CA VAL A 31 18.09 29.04 -34.08
C VAL A 31 16.58 28.90 -33.91
N LEU A 32 16.06 27.68 -33.80
CA LEU A 32 14.65 27.46 -33.51
C LEU A 32 14.27 27.99 -32.11
N ALA A 33 15.11 27.78 -31.10
CA ALA A 33 14.90 28.35 -29.77
C ALA A 33 14.88 29.89 -29.78
N TYR A 34 15.81 30.52 -30.51
CA TYR A 34 15.85 31.99 -30.67
C TYR A 34 14.68 32.56 -31.46
N TYR A 35 14.15 31.80 -32.42
CA TYR A 35 12.91 32.14 -33.10
C TYR A 35 11.73 32.12 -32.12
N ASN A 36 11.54 31.01 -31.41
CA ASN A 36 10.42 30.81 -30.47
C ASN A 36 10.39 31.85 -29.34
N ASN A 37 11.55 32.22 -28.79
CA ASN A 37 11.65 33.21 -27.70
C ASN A 37 11.78 34.67 -28.18
N GLN A 38 11.65 34.92 -29.48
CA GLN A 38 11.73 36.25 -30.12
C GLN A 38 13.11 36.94 -30.03
N LEU A 39 14.17 36.23 -29.63
CA LEU A 39 15.52 36.78 -29.58
C LEU A 39 16.12 36.98 -30.98
N LEU A 40 15.83 36.09 -31.92
CA LEU A 40 16.26 36.20 -33.32
C LEU A 40 15.71 37.48 -33.96
N HIS A 41 14.44 37.80 -33.70
CA HIS A 41 13.76 38.99 -34.18
C HIS A 41 14.45 40.27 -33.68
N ARG A 42 14.76 40.33 -32.38
CA ARG A 42 15.48 41.45 -31.77
C ARG A 42 16.89 41.57 -32.33
N TRP A 43 17.59 40.45 -32.54
CA TRP A 43 18.94 40.45 -33.10
C TRP A 43 18.99 41.02 -34.52
N LEU A 44 18.01 40.69 -35.37
CA LEU A 44 17.86 41.26 -36.70
C LEU A 44 17.55 42.76 -36.64
N GLU A 45 16.63 43.16 -35.74
CA GLU A 45 16.21 44.55 -35.56
C GLU A 45 17.36 45.46 -35.12
N VAL A 46 18.15 45.07 -34.10
CA VAL A 46 19.27 45.91 -33.61
C VAL A 46 20.43 46.02 -34.61
N ARG A 47 20.46 45.14 -35.62
CA ARG A 47 21.49 45.11 -36.68
C ARG A 47 21.03 45.69 -38.01
N ASP A 48 19.77 46.14 -38.10
CA ASP A 48 19.15 46.76 -39.27
C ASP A 48 18.93 45.79 -40.46
N TYR A 49 18.78 44.48 -40.19
CA TYR A 49 18.44 43.46 -41.18
C TYR A 49 16.92 43.44 -41.45
N LYS A 50 16.42 44.52 -42.05
CA LYS A 50 14.98 44.75 -42.22
C LYS A 50 14.31 43.73 -43.15
N GLU A 51 14.98 43.32 -44.22
CA GLU A 51 14.41 42.39 -45.19
C GLU A 51 14.24 40.99 -44.60
N GLU A 52 15.26 40.49 -43.90
CA GLU A 52 15.22 39.21 -43.21
C GLU A 52 14.24 39.25 -42.04
N LEU A 53 14.18 40.35 -41.28
CA LEU A 53 13.23 40.51 -40.18
C LEU A 53 11.77 40.43 -40.66
N GLU A 54 11.44 41.09 -41.77
CA GLU A 54 10.10 41.02 -42.35
C GLU A 54 9.76 39.60 -42.80
N LYS A 55 10.70 38.88 -43.42
CA LYS A 55 10.51 37.48 -43.80
C LYS A 55 10.33 36.56 -42.60
N VAL A 56 11.14 36.71 -41.55
CA VAL A 56 11.02 35.92 -40.31
C VAL A 56 9.68 36.19 -39.61
N ARG A 57 9.22 37.44 -39.59
CA ARG A 57 7.90 37.81 -39.04
C ARG A 57 6.72 37.25 -39.86
N ALA A 58 6.92 37.01 -41.15
CA ALA A 58 5.91 36.48 -42.05
C ALA A 58 5.77 34.95 -41.98
N ILE A 59 6.57 34.25 -41.17
CA ILE A 59 6.44 32.80 -40.95
C ILE A 59 5.14 32.55 -40.17
N THR A 60 4.17 31.87 -40.80
CA THR A 60 2.86 31.54 -40.20
C THR A 60 2.69 30.06 -39.86
N VAL A 61 3.74 29.26 -40.05
CA VAL A 61 3.71 27.82 -39.75
C VAL A 61 4.10 27.58 -38.30
N ASP A 62 3.40 26.65 -37.64
CA ASP A 62 3.62 26.34 -36.22
C ASP A 62 4.46 25.07 -36.01
N LYS A 63 4.63 24.24 -37.05
CA LYS A 63 5.42 23.01 -36.95
C LYS A 63 6.92 23.31 -36.95
N PRO A 64 7.70 22.82 -35.97
CA PRO A 64 9.14 23.04 -35.88
C PRO A 64 9.91 22.77 -37.19
N VAL A 65 9.59 21.67 -37.88
CA VAL A 65 10.24 21.30 -39.15
C VAL A 65 9.99 22.36 -40.23
N GLU A 66 8.76 22.85 -40.32
CA GLU A 66 8.35 23.82 -41.34
C GLU A 66 8.97 25.19 -41.04
N VAL A 67 9.02 25.60 -39.76
CA VAL A 67 9.70 26.81 -39.31
C VAL A 67 11.19 26.77 -39.65
N VAL A 68 11.89 25.69 -39.32
CA VAL A 68 13.33 25.55 -39.61
C VAL A 68 13.60 25.60 -41.12
N LYS A 69 12.77 24.94 -41.94
CA LYS A 69 12.88 25.00 -43.41
C LYS A 69 12.72 26.43 -43.94
N GLU A 70 11.78 27.20 -43.41
CA GLU A 70 11.63 28.62 -43.78
C GLU A 70 12.81 29.47 -43.33
N LEU A 71 13.32 29.28 -42.11
CA LEU A 71 14.50 29.99 -41.61
C LEU A 71 15.75 29.70 -42.45
N ILE A 72 15.95 28.45 -42.85
CA ILE A 72 17.06 28.04 -43.75
C ILE A 72 16.97 28.76 -45.10
N LYS A 73 15.76 28.88 -45.67
CA LYS A 73 15.54 29.63 -46.93
C LYS A 73 15.79 31.13 -46.74
N ILE A 74 15.30 31.72 -45.66
CA ILE A 74 15.43 33.15 -45.38
C ILE A 74 16.89 33.55 -45.23
N PHE A 75 17.68 32.74 -44.53
CA PHE A 75 19.10 33.01 -44.31
C PHE A 75 20.02 32.41 -45.37
N GLY A 76 19.51 31.67 -46.35
CA GLY A 76 20.31 31.07 -47.42
C GLY A 76 21.33 30.04 -46.93
N VAL A 77 20.97 29.27 -45.90
CA VAL A 77 21.85 28.24 -45.32
C VAL A 77 21.95 27.06 -46.27
N ILE A 78 23.16 26.67 -46.64
CA ILE A 78 23.40 25.49 -47.49
C ILE A 78 23.25 24.24 -46.61
N SER A 79 22.20 23.46 -46.82
CA SER A 79 21.93 22.25 -46.04
C SER A 79 21.15 21.22 -46.85
N ASP A 80 21.26 19.95 -46.45
CA ASP A 80 20.54 18.82 -47.04
C ASP A 80 19.19 18.64 -46.33
N ASP A 81 18.10 18.65 -47.10
CA ASP A 81 16.72 18.51 -46.59
C ASP A 81 16.55 17.29 -45.68
N LYS A 82 17.23 16.17 -45.98
CA LYS A 82 17.17 14.97 -45.12
C LYS A 82 17.81 15.18 -43.76
N LYS A 83 18.94 15.89 -43.69
CA LYS A 83 19.62 16.18 -42.41
C LYS A 83 18.82 17.15 -41.55
N ILE A 84 18.08 18.06 -42.19
CA ILE A 84 17.18 18.98 -41.50
C ILE A 84 16.01 18.20 -40.89
N GLU A 85 15.38 17.31 -41.67
CA GLU A 85 14.28 16.47 -41.18
C GLU A 85 14.73 15.55 -40.03
N GLU A 86 15.88 14.90 -40.15
CA GLU A 86 16.46 14.08 -39.09
C GLU A 86 16.76 14.90 -37.82
N GLY A 87 17.38 16.08 -37.97
CA GLY A 87 17.72 16.95 -36.84
C GLY A 87 16.51 17.49 -36.09
N VAL A 88 15.47 17.91 -36.82
CA VAL A 88 14.23 18.39 -36.19
C VAL A 88 13.46 17.24 -35.54
N TYR A 89 13.39 16.08 -36.19
CA TYR A 89 12.75 14.90 -35.60
C TYR A 89 13.43 14.48 -34.29
N ILE A 90 14.77 14.52 -34.25
CA ILE A 90 15.53 14.24 -33.02
C ILE A 90 15.19 15.26 -31.92
N LEU A 91 15.06 16.54 -32.24
CA LEU A 91 14.71 17.59 -31.27
C LEU A 91 13.29 17.41 -30.71
N GLU A 92 12.30 17.20 -31.59
CA GLU A 92 10.91 16.93 -31.19
C GLU A 92 10.84 15.69 -30.28
N TYR A 93 11.52 14.61 -30.66
CA TYR A 93 11.60 13.39 -29.86
C TYR A 93 12.25 13.60 -28.47
N LEU A 94 13.31 14.40 -28.40
CA LEU A 94 13.98 14.71 -27.13
C LEU A 94 13.10 15.56 -26.21
N GLU A 95 12.34 16.50 -26.77
CA GLU A 95 11.42 17.36 -26.02
C GLU A 95 10.23 16.55 -25.48
N GLU A 96 9.58 15.74 -26.32
CA GLU A 96 8.51 14.82 -25.89
C GLU A 96 8.99 13.87 -24.79
N ARG A 97 10.22 13.33 -24.92
CA ARG A 97 10.80 12.47 -23.89
C ARG A 97 11.03 13.19 -22.58
N LYS A 98 11.47 14.44 -22.61
CA LYS A 98 11.70 15.24 -21.40
C LYS A 98 10.39 15.51 -20.67
N GLU A 99 9.33 15.82 -21.40
CA GLU A 99 7.98 15.99 -20.84
C GLU A 99 7.47 14.69 -20.21
N LEU A 100 7.55 13.57 -20.94
CA LEU A 100 7.16 12.25 -20.43
C LEU A 100 7.95 11.86 -19.18
N CYS A 101 9.28 12.04 -19.17
CA CYS A 101 10.10 11.80 -17.99
C CYS A 101 9.66 12.67 -16.80
N SER A 102 9.35 13.95 -17.01
CA SER A 102 8.85 14.82 -15.94
C SER A 102 7.50 14.38 -15.40
N ILE A 103 6.60 13.90 -16.27
CA ILE A 103 5.30 13.34 -15.87
C ILE A 103 5.53 12.08 -15.02
N TYR A 104 6.35 11.15 -15.49
CA TYR A 104 6.66 9.92 -14.75
C TYR A 104 7.32 10.19 -13.39
N GLU A 105 8.22 11.17 -13.29
CA GLU A 105 8.81 11.58 -12.02
C GLU A 105 7.76 12.10 -11.03
N LYS A 106 6.85 12.97 -11.50
CA LYS A 106 5.75 13.50 -10.68
C LYS A 106 4.79 12.39 -10.24
N GLU A 107 4.42 11.49 -11.15
CA GLU A 107 3.54 10.35 -10.85
C GLU A 107 4.20 9.36 -9.88
N ASN A 108 5.49 9.10 -10.04
CA ASN A 108 6.25 8.26 -9.13
C ASN A 108 6.31 8.87 -7.73
N TYR A 109 6.56 10.18 -7.60
CA TYR A 109 6.53 10.88 -6.32
C TYR A 109 5.15 10.80 -5.64
N LYS A 110 4.07 11.04 -6.39
CA LYS A 110 2.71 10.90 -5.87
C LYS A 110 2.41 9.47 -5.40
N THR A 111 2.81 8.48 -6.18
CA THR A 111 2.62 7.05 -5.84
C THR A 111 3.38 6.69 -4.58
N LYS A 112 4.63 7.14 -4.45
CA LYS A 112 5.45 6.92 -3.27
C LYS A 112 4.83 7.53 -2.01
N ASN A 113 4.37 8.78 -2.08
CA ASN A 113 3.71 9.42 -0.93
C ASN A 113 2.45 8.66 -0.50
N ILE A 114 1.62 8.20 -1.43
CA ILE A 114 0.42 7.41 -1.12
C ILE A 114 0.80 6.11 -0.39
N ILE A 115 1.86 5.42 -0.83
CA ILE A 115 2.35 4.20 -0.18
C ILE A 115 2.89 4.50 1.22
N GLU A 116 3.66 5.59 1.39
CA GLU A 116 4.22 6.01 2.67
C GLU A 116 3.13 6.40 3.68
N ASP A 117 2.10 7.13 3.24
CA ASP A 117 0.94 7.49 4.07
C ASP A 117 0.16 6.25 4.49
N TYR A 118 -0.06 5.32 3.55
CA TYR A 118 -0.74 4.05 3.82
C TYR A 118 0.05 3.18 4.80
N GLU A 119 1.36 3.04 4.62
CA GLU A 119 2.23 2.33 5.57
C GLU A 119 2.22 3.01 6.94
N THR A 120 2.28 4.35 6.97
CA THR A 120 2.28 5.12 8.21
C THR A 120 0.99 4.94 8.99
N GLY A 121 -0.17 4.95 8.32
CA GLY A 121 -1.45 4.66 8.94
C GLY A 121 -1.49 3.27 9.57
N TYR A 122 -1.02 2.24 8.84
CA TYR A 122 -0.89 0.89 9.39
C TYR A 122 -0.01 0.85 10.64
N ARG A 123 1.17 1.48 10.59
CA ARG A 123 2.09 1.51 11.75
C ARG A 123 1.47 2.21 12.96
N GLN A 124 0.71 3.29 12.75
CA GLN A 124 0.03 4.01 13.83
C GLN A 124 -0.95 3.09 14.57
N LEU A 125 -1.76 2.31 13.84
CA LEU A 125 -2.70 1.36 14.45
C LEU A 125 -1.97 0.28 15.26
N VAL A 126 -0.85 -0.25 14.72
CA VAL A 126 -0.02 -1.22 15.44
C VAL A 126 0.60 -0.60 16.69
N ASP A 127 1.12 0.62 16.60
CA ASP A 127 1.71 1.34 17.72
C ASP A 127 0.66 1.64 18.81
N GLU A 128 -0.58 1.96 18.45
CA GLU A 128 -1.68 2.14 19.40
C GLU A 128 -2.01 0.86 20.16
N ILE A 129 -2.04 -0.29 19.49
CA ILE A 129 -2.20 -1.60 20.13
C ILE A 129 -1.06 -1.84 21.13
N LEU A 130 0.18 -1.55 20.73
CA LEU A 130 1.37 -1.78 21.56
C LEU A 130 1.45 -0.86 22.78
N LYS A 131 0.93 0.38 22.66
CA LYS A 131 0.83 1.35 23.76
C LYS A 131 -0.28 0.99 24.75
N ASN A 132 -1.33 0.32 24.30
CA ASN A 132 -2.49 -0.06 25.10
C ASN A 132 -2.66 -1.58 25.20
N PRO A 133 -1.65 -2.34 25.70
CA PRO A 133 -1.61 -3.80 25.61
C PRO A 133 -2.69 -4.52 26.43
N GLN A 134 -3.42 -3.81 27.29
CA GLN A 134 -4.44 -4.35 28.20
C GLN A 134 -5.85 -3.80 27.92
N ASP A 135 -5.99 -2.94 26.91
CA ASP A 135 -7.29 -2.34 26.54
C ASP A 135 -7.90 -3.10 25.37
N ALA A 136 -8.77 -4.06 25.66
CA ALA A 136 -9.39 -4.88 24.61
C ALA A 136 -10.22 -4.05 23.61
N ALA A 137 -10.83 -2.93 24.03
CA ALA A 137 -11.64 -2.11 23.14
C ALA A 137 -10.77 -1.40 22.09
N ILE A 138 -9.67 -0.78 22.53
CA ILE A 138 -8.70 -0.14 21.63
C ILE A 138 -8.07 -1.18 20.71
N ILE A 139 -7.69 -2.34 21.25
CA ILE A 139 -7.05 -3.41 20.47
C ILE A 139 -8.01 -3.93 19.38
N LYS A 140 -9.25 -4.26 19.73
CA LYS A 140 -10.25 -4.76 18.78
C LYS A 140 -10.56 -3.74 17.69
N ALA A 141 -10.72 -2.46 18.06
CA ALA A 141 -10.98 -1.38 17.11
C ALA A 141 -9.83 -1.25 16.10
N ASN A 142 -8.58 -1.21 16.58
CA ASN A 142 -7.40 -1.12 15.72
C ASN A 142 -7.23 -2.36 14.83
N ILE A 143 -7.47 -3.56 15.34
CA ILE A 143 -7.42 -4.79 14.53
C ILE A 143 -8.50 -4.77 13.43
N SER A 144 -9.72 -4.32 13.76
CA SER A 144 -10.79 -4.19 12.77
C SER A 144 -10.38 -3.22 11.66
N GLU A 145 -9.80 -2.07 12.02
CA GLU A 145 -9.31 -1.08 11.06
C GLU A 145 -8.18 -1.64 10.17
N ILE A 146 -7.22 -2.35 10.76
CA ILE A 146 -6.14 -3.04 10.02
C ILE A 146 -6.72 -4.04 9.01
N VAL A 147 -7.70 -4.83 9.43
CA VAL A 147 -8.31 -5.85 8.58
C VAL A 147 -9.12 -5.24 7.44
N SER A 148 -9.88 -4.17 7.71
CA SER A 148 -10.77 -3.55 6.74
C SER A 148 -10.02 -2.68 5.74
N ASN A 149 -9.07 -1.87 6.21
CA ASN A 149 -8.44 -0.82 5.41
C ASN A 149 -6.98 -1.11 5.07
N TYR A 150 -6.32 -2.02 5.79
CA TYR A 150 -4.90 -2.39 5.62
C TYR A 150 -4.67 -3.86 5.25
N ALA A 151 -5.68 -4.53 4.67
CA ALA A 151 -5.64 -5.94 4.33
C ALA A 151 -4.41 -6.37 3.50
N TRP A 152 -3.94 -5.51 2.59
CA TRP A 152 -2.77 -5.81 1.76
C TRP A 152 -1.47 -5.84 2.57
N ILE A 153 -1.24 -4.85 3.43
CA ILE A 153 -0.09 -4.85 4.34
C ILE A 153 -0.21 -6.01 5.32
N LEU A 154 -1.41 -6.26 5.88
CA LEU A 154 -1.64 -7.41 6.75
C LEU A 154 -1.25 -8.73 6.05
N LYS A 155 -1.68 -8.94 4.80
CA LYS A 155 -1.31 -10.14 4.04
C LYS A 155 0.21 -10.32 3.94
N LEU A 156 0.96 -9.25 3.75
CA LEU A 156 2.42 -9.29 3.63
C LEU A 156 3.15 -9.33 4.99
N ASN A 157 2.57 -8.74 6.04
CA ASN A 157 3.22 -8.50 7.34
C ASN A 157 2.63 -9.31 8.51
N HIS A 158 1.59 -10.13 8.30
CA HIS A 158 0.87 -10.86 9.37
C HIS A 158 1.80 -11.62 10.33
N ARG A 159 2.90 -12.18 9.81
CA ARG A 159 3.96 -12.82 10.60
C ARG A 159 4.62 -11.87 11.58
N ASN A 160 5.12 -10.74 11.07
CA ASN A 160 5.80 -9.76 11.90
C ASN A 160 4.83 -9.16 12.94
N LEU A 161 3.61 -8.80 12.50
CA LEU A 161 2.54 -8.37 13.40
C LEU A 161 2.33 -9.36 14.55
N PHE A 162 2.24 -10.66 14.24
CA PHE A 162 2.06 -11.70 15.25
C PHE A 162 3.17 -11.68 16.31
N TYR A 163 4.45 -11.70 15.90
CA TYR A 163 5.55 -11.76 16.87
C TYR A 163 5.69 -10.47 17.67
N VAL A 164 5.45 -9.31 17.03
CA VAL A 164 5.44 -8.01 17.70
C VAL A 164 4.35 -7.98 18.78
N LEU A 165 3.12 -8.37 18.45
CA LEU A 165 2.01 -8.39 19.42
C LEU A 165 2.22 -9.45 20.50
N LYS A 166 2.64 -10.66 20.12
CA LYS A 166 2.88 -11.76 21.08
C LYS A 166 3.91 -11.37 22.14
N SER A 167 4.96 -10.64 21.75
CA SER A 167 5.99 -10.18 22.69
C SER A 167 5.48 -9.17 23.71
N LYS A 168 4.33 -8.55 23.44
CA LYS A 168 3.79 -7.44 24.23
C LYS A 168 2.53 -7.80 25.01
N SER A 169 1.62 -8.58 24.42
CA SER A 169 0.31 -8.86 24.99
C SER A 169 -0.34 -10.13 24.44
N SER A 170 -0.64 -11.08 25.33
CA SER A 170 -1.51 -12.22 24.98
C SER A 170 -2.93 -11.78 24.65
N LEU A 171 -3.42 -10.68 25.22
CA LEU A 171 -4.73 -10.10 24.89
C LEU A 171 -4.78 -9.68 23.42
N ALA A 172 -3.73 -9.03 22.92
CA ALA A 172 -3.64 -8.65 21.51
C ALA A 172 -3.74 -9.86 20.56
N ILE A 173 -3.12 -10.99 20.93
CA ILE A 173 -3.24 -12.24 20.18
C ILE A 173 -4.67 -12.79 20.25
N MET A 174 -5.32 -12.77 21.41
CA MET A 174 -6.72 -13.20 21.51
C MET A 174 -7.65 -12.33 20.66
N CYS A 175 -7.49 -11.00 20.70
CA CYS A 175 -8.28 -10.10 19.85
C CYS A 175 -8.03 -10.33 18.35
N LEU A 176 -6.81 -10.71 17.94
CA LEU A 176 -6.55 -11.12 16.56
C LEU A 176 -7.32 -12.38 16.15
N LEU A 177 -7.54 -13.32 17.08
CA LEU A 177 -8.28 -14.55 16.80
C LEU A 177 -9.81 -14.37 16.84
N MET A 178 -10.28 -13.34 17.54
CA MET A 178 -11.69 -12.94 17.59
C MET A 178 -12.17 -12.40 16.23
N ASN A 179 -11.31 -11.70 15.49
CA ASN A 179 -11.67 -11.18 14.17
C ASN A 179 -11.60 -12.29 13.10
N GLU A 180 -12.69 -12.44 12.35
CA GLU A 180 -12.90 -13.54 11.39
C GLU A 180 -11.88 -13.56 10.24
N HIS A 181 -11.41 -12.39 9.80
CA HIS A 181 -10.47 -12.30 8.70
C HIS A 181 -9.03 -12.51 9.17
N SER A 182 -8.62 -11.88 10.27
CA SER A 182 -7.26 -12.02 10.78
C SER A 182 -6.95 -13.43 11.27
N ARG A 183 -7.91 -14.13 11.90
CA ARG A 183 -7.69 -15.50 12.39
C ARG A 183 -7.28 -16.49 11.30
N LYS A 184 -7.64 -16.24 10.04
CA LYS A 184 -7.28 -17.07 8.87
C LYS A 184 -5.76 -17.11 8.63
N TYR A 185 -5.00 -16.12 9.11
CA TYR A 185 -3.54 -16.12 9.05
C TYR A 185 -2.87 -16.98 10.13
N TYR A 186 -3.59 -17.29 11.21
CA TYR A 186 -2.99 -17.83 12.44
C TYR A 186 -3.55 -19.20 12.87
N LEU A 187 -4.77 -19.53 12.44
CA LEU A 187 -5.40 -20.83 12.71
C LEU A 187 -5.40 -21.72 11.46
N PRO A 188 -5.27 -23.05 11.61
CA PRO A 188 -5.34 -23.98 10.49
C PRO A 188 -6.61 -23.77 9.66
N VAL A 189 -6.44 -23.69 8.34
CA VAL A 189 -7.57 -23.60 7.41
C VAL A 189 -7.68 -24.93 6.68
N GLU A 190 -8.84 -25.56 6.83
CA GLU A 190 -9.18 -26.81 6.14
C GLU A 190 -9.36 -26.57 4.64
N THR A 191 -8.76 -27.45 3.84
CA THR A 191 -8.98 -27.57 2.39
C THR A 191 -9.42 -28.98 2.08
N LYS A 192 -10.57 -29.11 1.40
CA LYS A 192 -11.07 -30.39 0.88
C LYS A 192 -10.59 -30.57 -0.56
N ASN A 193 -9.81 -31.61 -0.78
CA ASN A 193 -9.33 -31.98 -2.11
C ASN A 193 -10.43 -32.69 -2.91
N GLU A 194 -10.25 -32.77 -4.24
CA GLU A 194 -11.20 -33.42 -5.15
C GLU A 194 -11.42 -34.91 -4.86
N ASP A 195 -10.44 -35.56 -4.22
CA ASP A 195 -10.50 -36.96 -3.79
C ASP A 195 -11.21 -37.16 -2.44
N GLY A 196 -11.73 -36.09 -1.83
CA GLY A 196 -12.39 -36.10 -0.53
C GLY A 196 -11.44 -36.07 0.67
N THR A 197 -10.13 -36.00 0.45
CA THR A 197 -9.17 -35.85 1.55
C THR A 197 -9.20 -34.43 2.13
N VAL A 198 -9.07 -34.34 3.45
CA VAL A 198 -8.97 -33.07 4.19
C VAL A 198 -7.50 -32.82 4.50
N THR A 199 -7.00 -31.65 4.09
CA THR A 199 -5.65 -31.18 4.42
C THR A 199 -5.73 -29.81 5.07
N TYR A 200 -4.73 -29.49 5.89
CA TYR A 200 -4.61 -28.17 6.51
C TYR A 200 -3.46 -27.39 5.90
N ASP A 201 -3.65 -26.08 5.71
CA ASP A 201 -2.60 -25.23 5.18
C ASP A 201 -1.35 -25.14 6.06
N THR A 202 -1.45 -25.48 7.35
CA THR A 202 -0.31 -25.62 8.26
C THR A 202 0.61 -26.80 7.92
N GLU A 203 0.15 -27.78 7.14
CA GLU A 203 1.00 -28.91 6.69
C GLU A 203 2.04 -28.45 5.68
N SER A 204 1.68 -27.49 4.81
CA SER A 204 2.58 -26.92 3.80
C SER A 204 3.22 -25.60 4.25
N ASN A 205 2.55 -24.82 5.10
CA ASN A 205 3.05 -23.56 5.63
C ASN A 205 3.63 -23.72 7.05
N LYS A 206 4.94 -23.98 7.12
CA LYS A 206 5.68 -24.16 8.38
C LYS A 206 5.64 -22.94 9.29
N ASP A 207 5.63 -21.74 8.73
CA ASP A 207 5.67 -20.51 9.52
C ASP A 207 4.31 -20.26 10.20
N LYS A 208 3.22 -20.51 9.47
CA LYS A 208 1.86 -20.54 10.04
C LYS A 208 1.71 -21.62 11.11
N ALA A 209 2.23 -22.82 10.86
CA ALA A 209 2.24 -23.90 11.86
C ALA A 209 2.98 -23.49 13.14
N ALA A 210 4.12 -22.80 13.03
CA ALA A 210 4.87 -22.31 14.17
C ALA A 210 4.09 -21.25 14.97
N MET A 211 3.43 -20.30 14.29
CA MET A 211 2.56 -19.31 14.95
C MET A 211 1.40 -19.98 15.68
N PHE A 212 0.75 -20.95 15.03
CA PHE A 212 -0.33 -21.72 15.64
C PHE A 212 0.13 -22.48 16.89
N GLN A 213 1.24 -23.22 16.81
CA GLN A 213 1.80 -23.93 17.97
C GLN A 213 2.21 -22.98 19.10
N SER A 214 2.69 -21.79 18.73
CA SER A 214 2.98 -20.74 19.70
C SER A 214 1.72 -20.27 20.43
N ILE A 215 0.59 -20.11 19.72
CA ILE A 215 -0.70 -19.76 20.33
C ILE A 215 -1.15 -20.88 21.29
N CYS A 216 -1.14 -22.14 20.83
CA CYS A 216 -1.54 -23.30 21.63
C CYS A 216 -0.69 -23.48 22.89
N SER A 217 0.60 -23.14 22.80
CA SER A 217 1.52 -23.17 23.95
C SER A 217 1.26 -22.01 24.92
N MET A 218 1.00 -20.81 24.39
CA MET A 218 0.73 -19.60 25.18
C MET A 218 -0.48 -19.79 26.11
N ILE A 219 -1.59 -20.34 25.61
CA ILE A 219 -2.81 -20.54 26.43
C ILE A 219 -2.63 -21.58 27.55
N LYS A 220 -1.57 -22.38 27.50
CA LYS A 220 -1.23 -23.40 28.53
C LYS A 220 -0.27 -22.86 29.59
N THR A 221 0.26 -21.64 29.42
CA THR A 221 1.17 -21.03 30.39
C THR A 221 0.44 -20.66 31.68
N SER A 222 1.15 -20.69 32.81
CA SER A 222 0.58 -20.38 34.13
C SER A 222 0.13 -18.92 34.28
N TYR A 223 0.76 -18.01 33.54
CA TYR A 223 0.50 -16.58 33.61
C TYR A 223 -0.54 -16.09 32.59
N PHE A 224 -0.99 -16.95 31.66
CA PHE A 224 -1.97 -16.57 30.64
C PHE A 224 -3.26 -15.95 31.22
N LYS A 225 -3.80 -16.58 32.28
CA LYS A 225 -5.00 -16.06 32.96
C LYS A 225 -4.76 -14.71 33.62
N THR A 226 -3.61 -14.56 34.27
CA THR A 226 -3.25 -13.30 34.94
C THR A 226 -2.98 -12.18 33.94
N GLU A 227 -2.43 -12.49 32.76
CA GLU A 227 -2.18 -11.50 31.70
C GLU A 227 -3.45 -11.01 31.02
N LEU A 228 -4.48 -11.86 30.89
CA LEU A 228 -5.76 -11.47 30.30
C LEU A 228 -6.68 -10.75 31.29
N GLY A 229 -6.50 -11.01 32.60
CA GLY A 229 -7.25 -10.35 33.66
C GLY A 229 -8.77 -10.44 33.45
N GLU A 230 -9.44 -9.30 33.54
CA GLU A 230 -10.90 -9.19 33.43
C GLU A 230 -11.45 -9.55 32.04
N ASN A 231 -10.59 -9.56 31.00
CA ASN A 231 -11.01 -9.93 29.65
C ASN A 231 -11.23 -11.44 29.49
N LEU A 232 -10.74 -12.26 30.44
CA LEU A 232 -10.91 -13.71 30.43
C LEU A 232 -11.91 -14.13 31.50
N VAL A 233 -13.06 -14.63 31.07
CA VAL A 233 -14.04 -15.20 31.98
C VAL A 233 -13.70 -16.66 32.28
N THR A 234 -13.76 -17.01 33.56
CA THR A 234 -13.53 -18.38 34.04
C THR A 234 -14.76 -18.86 34.80
N PHE A 235 -15.34 -19.96 34.35
CA PHE A 235 -16.44 -20.63 35.05
C PHE A 235 -16.04 -22.04 35.47
N ALA A 236 -16.40 -22.44 36.70
CA ALA A 236 -16.23 -23.79 37.22
C ALA A 236 -17.47 -24.18 38.04
N GLY A 237 -18.00 -25.37 37.86
CA GLY A 237 -19.15 -25.83 38.63
C GLY A 237 -19.84 -27.06 38.05
N VAL A 238 -20.38 -27.88 38.93
CA VAL A 238 -21.22 -29.03 38.59
C VAL A 238 -22.60 -28.51 38.15
N THR A 239 -23.12 -29.03 37.03
CA THR A 239 -24.44 -28.70 36.50
C THR A 239 -25.43 -29.87 36.62
N ASP A 240 -25.05 -30.95 37.31
CA ASP A 240 -25.85 -32.17 37.53
C ASP A 240 -26.43 -32.78 36.24
N GLY A 241 -25.69 -32.61 35.14
CA GLY A 241 -26.10 -33.10 33.82
C GLY A 241 -27.08 -32.19 33.07
N TYR A 242 -27.49 -31.06 33.66
CA TYR A 242 -28.29 -30.03 33.00
C TYR A 242 -27.42 -28.99 32.30
N TRP A 243 -28.04 -28.30 31.35
CA TRP A 243 -27.44 -27.12 30.73
C TRP A 243 -27.62 -25.92 31.65
N LYS A 244 -26.54 -25.18 31.86
CA LYS A 244 -26.54 -23.92 32.60
C LYS A 244 -26.31 -22.78 31.61
N ASP A 245 -27.24 -21.84 31.62
CA ASP A 245 -27.14 -20.61 30.84
C ASP A 245 -26.07 -19.72 31.50
N LEU A 246 -24.92 -19.57 30.84
CA LEU A 246 -23.83 -18.71 31.32
C LEU A 246 -23.89 -17.33 30.68
N GLU A 247 -24.07 -17.29 29.36
CA GLU A 247 -24.10 -16.04 28.61
C GLU A 247 -25.31 -16.01 27.68
N PRO A 248 -26.03 -14.88 27.60
CA PRO A 248 -27.25 -14.79 26.81
C PRO A 248 -26.96 -14.79 25.31
N LYS A 249 -27.98 -15.18 24.56
CA LYS A 249 -28.00 -15.05 23.10
C LYS A 249 -27.91 -13.58 22.66
N GLY A 250 -27.29 -13.32 21.50
CA GLY A 250 -27.11 -12.01 20.89
C GLY A 250 -25.71 -11.43 21.07
N LYS A 251 -24.81 -12.16 21.74
CA LYS A 251 -23.41 -11.81 21.93
C LYS A 251 -22.52 -12.99 21.58
N ASN A 252 -21.40 -12.71 20.92
CA ASN A 252 -20.47 -13.75 20.50
C ASN A 252 -19.36 -13.93 21.53
N TYR A 253 -19.01 -15.19 21.79
CA TYR A 253 -17.95 -15.55 22.72
C TYR A 253 -17.00 -16.55 22.09
N MET A 254 -15.70 -16.29 22.23
CA MET A 254 -14.65 -17.20 21.79
C MET A 254 -14.26 -18.12 22.96
N ILE A 255 -14.41 -19.42 22.75
CA ILE A 255 -14.02 -20.43 23.74
C ILE A 255 -12.51 -20.69 23.64
N ILE A 256 -11.81 -20.50 24.75
CA ILE A 256 -10.34 -20.63 24.82
C ILE A 256 -9.95 -22.05 25.26
N ASN A 257 -10.59 -22.56 26.30
CA ASN A 257 -10.29 -23.88 26.87
C ASN A 257 -11.50 -24.40 27.65
N MET A 258 -11.65 -25.72 27.70
CA MET A 258 -12.68 -26.42 28.43
C MET A 258 -12.15 -27.77 28.94
N GLY A 259 -12.59 -28.19 30.13
CA GLY A 259 -12.21 -29.47 30.71
C GLY A 259 -12.72 -30.68 29.91
N SER A 260 -11.93 -31.77 29.91
CA SER A 260 -12.34 -33.01 29.26
C SER A 260 -13.57 -33.61 29.94
N GLY A 261 -14.62 -33.89 29.16
CA GLY A 261 -15.91 -34.38 29.66
C GLY A 261 -16.97 -33.30 29.90
N ASP A 262 -16.62 -32.03 29.69
CA ASP A 262 -17.58 -30.92 29.70
C ASP A 262 -18.06 -30.62 28.27
N PHE A 263 -19.17 -29.88 28.18
CA PHE A 263 -19.79 -29.51 26.90
C PHE A 263 -20.20 -28.04 26.88
N VAL A 264 -20.11 -27.44 25.70
CA VAL A 264 -20.56 -26.08 25.42
C VAL A 264 -21.37 -26.03 24.13
N ARG A 265 -22.34 -25.11 24.04
CA ARG A 265 -23.09 -24.82 22.82
C ARG A 265 -23.58 -23.37 22.84
N SER A 266 -24.06 -22.89 21.70
CA SER A 266 -24.74 -21.58 21.60
C SER A 266 -26.00 -21.57 22.46
N ALA A 267 -26.31 -20.40 23.05
CA ALA A 267 -27.38 -20.26 24.02
C ALA A 267 -28.76 -20.62 23.43
N GLY A 268 -29.46 -21.54 24.08
CA GLY A 268 -30.80 -21.98 23.67
C GLY A 268 -30.83 -22.85 22.41
N LEU A 269 -29.68 -23.28 21.88
CA LEU A 269 -29.63 -24.20 20.74
C LEU A 269 -29.91 -25.64 21.19
N SER A 270 -30.79 -26.35 20.48
CA SER A 270 -30.99 -27.79 20.68
C SER A 270 -30.06 -28.57 19.74
N GLY A 271 -29.16 -29.37 20.31
CA GLY A 271 -28.06 -29.99 19.56
C GLY A 271 -26.90 -29.02 19.30
N GLY A 272 -25.88 -29.48 18.58
CA GLY A 272 -24.66 -28.68 18.36
C GLY A 272 -23.71 -28.67 19.56
N ASP A 273 -23.79 -29.71 20.40
CA ASP A 273 -22.97 -29.85 21.59
C ASP A 273 -21.50 -30.03 21.22
N LEU A 274 -20.66 -29.09 21.64
CA LEU A 274 -19.22 -29.12 21.44
C LEU A 274 -18.56 -29.72 22.68
N SER A 275 -17.84 -30.82 22.50
CA SER A 275 -17.03 -31.44 23.54
C SER A 275 -15.65 -30.77 23.62
N SER A 276 -14.82 -31.18 24.59
CA SER A 276 -13.46 -30.67 24.71
C SER A 276 -12.62 -30.87 23.43
N THR A 277 -12.85 -31.95 22.67
CA THR A 277 -12.12 -32.21 21.41
C THR A 277 -12.58 -31.29 20.27
N ASP A 278 -13.80 -30.77 20.35
CA ASP A 278 -14.32 -29.80 19.40
C ASP A 278 -13.80 -28.39 19.69
N ILE A 279 -13.39 -28.14 20.92
CA ILE A 279 -12.86 -26.83 21.37
C ILE A 279 -11.34 -26.77 21.31
N GLU A 280 -10.64 -27.85 21.65
CA GLU A 280 -9.19 -27.86 21.85
C GLU A 280 -8.44 -27.27 20.64
N ASN A 281 -7.75 -26.15 20.88
CA ASN A 281 -6.97 -25.39 19.91
C ASN A 281 -7.75 -24.86 18.68
N LYS A 282 -9.10 -24.90 18.69
CA LYS A 282 -9.92 -24.42 17.57
C LYS A 282 -10.44 -22.98 17.76
N PHE A 283 -10.45 -22.47 18.99
CA PHE A 283 -10.89 -21.10 19.31
C PHE A 283 -12.28 -20.79 18.74
N VAL A 284 -13.22 -21.70 18.97
CA VAL A 284 -14.58 -21.65 18.39
C VAL A 284 -15.33 -20.43 18.93
N ILE A 285 -16.06 -19.75 18.05
CA ILE A 285 -16.93 -18.64 18.43
C ILE A 285 -18.38 -19.13 18.42
N VAL A 286 -19.12 -18.81 19.49
CA VAL A 286 -20.52 -19.20 19.70
C VAL A 286 -21.39 -17.98 20.07
N ASP A 287 -22.67 -18.01 19.68
CA ASP A 287 -23.68 -17.01 20.05
C ASP A 287 -24.31 -17.35 21.42
N GLY A 288 -23.90 -16.65 22.47
CA GLY A 288 -24.17 -17.01 23.86
C GLY A 288 -23.50 -18.33 24.27
N ILE A 289 -23.67 -18.70 25.54
CA ILE A 289 -23.04 -19.90 26.12
C ILE A 289 -24.04 -20.64 27.01
N ASP A 290 -24.40 -21.85 26.61
CA ASP A 290 -24.89 -22.89 27.51
C ASP A 290 -23.74 -23.83 27.85
N TYR A 291 -23.56 -24.16 29.12
CA TYR A 291 -22.48 -25.00 29.60
C TYR A 291 -22.97 -26.18 30.44
N LYS A 292 -22.32 -27.33 30.30
CA LYS A 292 -22.63 -28.55 31.04
C LYS A 292 -21.35 -29.21 31.54
N SER A 293 -21.29 -29.45 32.86
CA SER A 293 -20.16 -30.11 33.50
C SER A 293 -20.60 -30.99 34.66
N ASN A 294 -19.86 -32.08 34.88
CA ASN A 294 -20.01 -32.95 36.04
C ASN A 294 -18.86 -32.80 37.06
N SER A 295 -18.06 -31.72 36.95
CA SER A 295 -16.92 -31.48 37.83
C SER A 295 -16.92 -30.06 38.39
N SER A 296 -16.64 -29.93 39.68
CA SER A 296 -16.43 -28.62 40.34
C SER A 296 -15.03 -28.04 40.08
N SER A 297 -14.10 -28.85 39.56
CA SER A 297 -12.70 -28.45 39.36
C SER A 297 -12.35 -28.13 37.91
N ARG A 298 -13.15 -28.58 36.94
CA ARG A 298 -12.94 -28.26 35.53
C ARG A 298 -13.43 -26.86 35.24
N GLN A 299 -12.72 -26.18 34.34
CA GLN A 299 -12.96 -24.79 34.04
C GLN A 299 -13.28 -24.60 32.57
N LEU A 300 -14.29 -23.78 32.30
CA LEU A 300 -14.52 -23.16 31.01
C LEU A 300 -13.85 -21.79 31.01
N LEU A 301 -13.03 -21.53 29.99
CA LEU A 301 -12.36 -20.26 29.75
C LEU A 301 -12.88 -19.68 28.44
N TYR A 302 -13.39 -18.45 28.46
CA TYR A 302 -13.95 -17.78 27.29
C TYR A 302 -13.79 -16.27 27.36
N MET A 303 -13.96 -15.61 26.21
CA MET A 303 -13.84 -14.16 26.06
C MET A 303 -14.94 -13.62 25.14
N GLU A 304 -15.51 -12.45 25.44
CA GLU A 304 -16.46 -11.75 24.56
C GLU A 304 -15.74 -11.26 23.29
N VAL A 305 -16.35 -11.48 22.11
CA VAL A 305 -15.85 -11.10 20.78
C VAL A 305 -16.24 -9.68 20.44
#